data_AF-A0A380TDV1-F1
#
_entry.id   AF-A0A380TDV1-F1
#
_cell.length_a   1.000
_cell.length_b   1.000
_cell.length_c   1.000
_cell.angle_alpha   90.00
_cell.angle_beta   90.00
_cell.angle_gamma   90.00
#
_symmetry.space_group_name_H-M   'P 1'
#
loop_
_entity.id
_entity.type
_entity.pdbx_description
1 polymer ?
#
loop_
_entity_poly.entity_id
_entity_poly.type
_entity_poly.pdbx_seq_one_letter_code
_entity_poly.pdbx_strand_id
1 'polypeptide(L)'
;MNFFRALLRPDREELEMADRMIMVSAANLLDVGEFQFLQLAYHEWFGKDLPPPLVDRLFRRYMMECEVPPWARHYARLILARADGGRLDPNDVAYHRYDHAYRTSVPKGVQYFIGLVSILAFCLIASVIIADLGVRSPMSRLPPYFDREEFRKPTPSTTVDGGAEVPQAPRESR
;
A
#
# COMPACT_ATOMS: atom_id res chain seq x y z
N MET A 1 -22.85 -42.78 7.91
CA MET A 1 -23.61 -42.11 8.99
C MET A 1 -24.78 -42.98 9.40
N ASN A 2 -25.06 -43.14 10.70
CA ASN A 2 -26.25 -43.85 11.18
C ASN A 2 -27.40 -42.84 11.28
N PHE A 3 -28.41 -42.98 10.42
CA PHE A 3 -29.60 -42.10 10.37
C PHE A 3 -30.31 -41.98 11.73
N PHE A 4 -30.41 -43.08 12.47
CA PHE A 4 -30.92 -43.10 13.84
C PHE A 4 -30.14 -42.20 14.80
N ARG A 5 -28.83 -42.06 14.60
CA ARG A 5 -27.97 -41.22 15.45
C ARG A 5 -28.14 -39.74 15.15
N ALA A 6 -28.46 -39.37 13.90
CA ALA A 6 -28.79 -38.00 13.52
C ALA A 6 -30.14 -37.56 14.10
N LEU A 7 -31.15 -38.44 14.10
CA LEU A 7 -32.45 -38.18 14.74
C LEU A 7 -32.36 -38.04 16.27
N LEU A 8 -31.44 -38.76 16.91
CA LEU A 8 -31.25 -38.73 18.37
C LEU A 8 -30.47 -37.49 18.86
N ARG A 9 -29.67 -36.85 18.00
CA ARG A 9 -28.90 -35.63 18.31
C ARG A 9 -28.76 -34.76 17.05
N PRO A 10 -29.83 -34.05 16.65
CA PRO A 10 -29.78 -33.16 15.48
C PRO A 10 -28.76 -32.03 15.66
N ASP A 11 -28.60 -31.53 16.89
CA ASP A 11 -27.73 -30.39 17.23
C ASP A 11 -26.22 -30.69 17.07
N ARG A 12 -25.84 -31.96 16.83
CA ARG A 12 -24.43 -32.35 16.76
C ARG A 12 -23.71 -31.72 15.56
N GLU A 13 -24.36 -31.67 14.41
CA GLU A 13 -23.76 -31.10 13.19
C GLU A 13 -23.52 -29.60 13.36
N GLU A 14 -24.45 -28.89 14.02
CA GLU A 14 -24.30 -27.48 14.36
C GLU A 14 -23.12 -27.25 15.32
N LEU A 15 -22.95 -28.10 16.33
CA LEU A 15 -21.83 -28.02 17.27
C LEU A 15 -20.47 -28.30 16.60
N GLU A 16 -20.41 -29.29 15.71
CA GLU A 16 -19.19 -29.61 14.96
C GLU A 16 -18.83 -28.47 13.98
N MET A 17 -19.82 -27.87 13.33
CA MET A 17 -19.63 -26.65 12.52
C MET A 17 -19.17 -25.45 13.35
N ALA A 18 -19.75 -25.24 14.54
CA ALA A 18 -19.36 -24.16 15.42
C ALA A 18 -17.91 -24.30 15.89
N ASP A 19 -17.48 -25.51 16.28
CA ASP A 19 -16.11 -25.78 16.69
C ASP A 19 -15.12 -25.56 15.52
N ARG A 20 -15.53 -25.87 14.29
CA ARG A 20 -14.74 -25.57 13.08
C ARG A 20 -14.63 -24.08 12.81
N MET A 21 -15.72 -23.33 12.94
CA MET A 21 -15.72 -21.88 12.77
C MET A 21 -14.75 -21.21 13.76
N ILE A 22 -14.76 -21.62 15.02
CA ILE A 22 -13.83 -21.12 16.04
C ILE A 22 -12.37 -21.36 15.63
N MET A 23 -12.07 -22.55 15.10
CA MET A 23 -10.73 -22.90 14.63
C MET A 23 -10.31 -22.03 13.43
N VAL A 24 -11.18 -21.86 12.44
CA VAL A 24 -10.93 -21.03 11.25
C VAL A 24 -10.72 -19.58 11.64
N SER A 25 -11.53 -19.04 12.55
CA SER A 25 -11.36 -17.68 13.07
C SER A 25 -10.01 -17.50 13.76
N ALA A 26 -9.58 -18.49 14.57
CA ALA A 26 -8.27 -18.45 15.22
C ALA A 26 -7.11 -18.58 14.23
N ALA A 27 -7.24 -19.41 13.20
CA ALA A 27 -6.24 -19.54 12.13
C ALA A 27 -6.08 -18.23 11.33
N ASN A 28 -7.19 -17.57 11.01
CA ASN A 28 -7.19 -16.28 10.33
C ASN A 28 -6.52 -15.17 11.17
N LEU A 29 -6.71 -15.17 12.50
CA LEU A 29 -6.04 -14.23 13.39
C LEU A 29 -4.52 -14.38 13.40
N LEU A 30 -4.03 -15.59 13.14
CA LEU A 30 -2.61 -15.92 13.07
C LEU A 30 -2.03 -15.83 11.64
N ASP A 31 -2.88 -15.57 10.65
CA ASP A 31 -2.53 -15.62 9.21
C ASP A 31 -1.86 -16.95 8.80
N VAL A 32 -2.35 -18.06 9.36
CA VAL A 32 -1.85 -19.42 9.06
C VAL A 32 -2.94 -20.26 8.43
N GLY A 33 -2.55 -21.19 7.55
CA GLY A 33 -3.50 -22.16 6.99
C GLY A 33 -4.06 -23.11 8.04
N GLU A 34 -5.28 -23.61 7.86
CA GLU A 34 -5.93 -24.56 8.78
C GLU A 34 -5.07 -25.80 9.09
N PHE A 35 -4.32 -26.27 8.09
CA PHE A 35 -3.41 -27.40 8.25
C PHE A 35 -2.23 -27.09 9.17
N GLN A 36 -1.61 -25.92 8.99
CA GLN A 36 -0.53 -25.44 9.85
C GLN A 36 -1.06 -25.19 11.27
N PHE A 37 -2.27 -24.65 11.39
CA PHE A 37 -2.94 -24.46 12.67
C PHE A 37 -3.11 -25.79 13.43
N LEU A 38 -3.52 -26.86 12.74
CA LEU A 38 -3.60 -28.21 13.34
C LEU A 38 -2.23 -28.73 13.77
N GLN A 39 -1.17 -28.49 13.01
CA GLN A 39 0.19 -28.87 13.41
C GLN A 39 0.65 -28.10 14.66
N LEU A 40 0.38 -26.80 14.69
CA LEU A 40 0.69 -25.90 15.79
C LEU A 40 -0.05 -26.30 17.08
N ALA A 41 -1.35 -26.53 16.99
CA ALA A 41 -2.16 -26.96 18.12
C ALA A 41 -1.77 -28.36 18.62
N TYR A 42 -1.35 -29.26 17.72
CA TYR A 42 -0.80 -30.55 18.12
C TYR A 42 0.53 -30.39 18.85
N HIS A 43 1.41 -29.51 18.37
CA HIS A 43 2.69 -29.22 19.00
C HIS A 43 2.50 -28.62 20.40
N GLU A 44 1.60 -27.64 20.55
CA GLU A 44 1.28 -27.03 21.85
C GLU A 44 0.77 -28.07 22.85
N TRP A 45 -0.08 -29.01 22.40
CA TRP A 45 -0.70 -29.99 23.29
C TRP A 45 0.23 -31.15 23.68
N PHE A 46 1.00 -31.66 22.70
CA PHE A 46 1.79 -32.89 22.88
C PHE A 46 3.31 -32.62 23.01
N GLY A 47 3.76 -31.39 22.81
CA GLY A 47 5.18 -31.00 22.84
C GLY A 47 6.02 -31.60 21.72
N LYS A 48 5.39 -32.10 20.65
CA LYS A 48 6.07 -32.79 19.54
C LYS A 48 5.41 -32.49 18.21
N ASP A 49 6.21 -32.57 17.13
CA ASP A 49 5.72 -32.35 15.78
C ASP A 49 4.81 -33.50 15.32
N LEU A 50 3.81 -33.16 14.50
CA LEU A 50 2.82 -34.09 14.00
C LEU A 50 3.49 -35.10 13.03
N PRO A 51 3.52 -36.41 13.34
CA PRO A 51 4.22 -37.37 12.50
C PRO A 51 3.48 -37.59 11.16
N PRO A 52 4.17 -37.71 10.02
CA PRO A 52 3.56 -37.81 8.68
C PRO A 52 2.41 -38.81 8.54
N PRO A 53 2.48 -40.06 9.06
CA PRO A 53 1.37 -41.01 8.90
C PRO A 53 0.11 -40.62 9.69
N LEU A 54 0.25 -39.79 10.73
CA LEU A 54 -0.88 -39.31 11.55
C LEU A 54 -1.54 -38.09 10.91
N VAL A 55 -0.77 -37.28 10.17
CA VAL A 55 -1.24 -36.14 9.39
C VAL A 55 -2.36 -36.55 8.44
N ASP A 56 -2.12 -37.56 7.59
CA ASP A 56 -3.08 -37.96 6.55
C ASP A 56 -4.40 -38.44 7.14
N ARG A 57 -4.34 -39.21 8.23
CA ARG A 57 -5.52 -39.72 8.93
C ARG A 57 -6.29 -38.58 9.59
N LEU A 58 -5.59 -37.68 10.26
CA LEU A 58 -6.17 -36.52 10.92
C LEU A 58 -6.87 -35.61 9.92
N PHE A 59 -6.18 -35.28 8.82
CA PHE A 59 -6.71 -34.37 7.81
C PHE A 59 -7.89 -34.98 7.06
N ARG A 60 -7.84 -36.28 6.75
CA ARG A 60 -8.99 -36.98 6.15
C ARG A 60 -10.22 -36.90 7.06
N ARG A 61 -10.05 -37.13 8.36
CA ARG A 61 -11.14 -37.05 9.33
C ARG A 61 -11.66 -35.62 9.47
N TYR A 62 -10.77 -34.65 9.58
CA TYR A 62 -11.11 -33.24 9.66
C TYR A 62 -11.88 -32.75 8.43
N MET A 63 -11.43 -33.10 7.22
CA MET A 63 -12.04 -32.63 5.97
C MET A 63 -13.31 -33.38 5.58
N MET A 64 -13.39 -34.69 5.86
CA MET A 64 -14.54 -35.52 5.46
C MET A 64 -15.64 -35.58 6.52
N GLU A 65 -15.27 -35.54 7.80
CA GLU A 65 -16.20 -35.69 8.92
C GLU A 65 -16.45 -34.37 9.66
N CYS A 66 -15.80 -33.27 9.25
CA CYS A 66 -15.86 -31.95 9.90
C CYS A 66 -15.54 -32.00 11.41
N GLU A 67 -14.89 -33.07 11.87
CA GLU A 67 -14.63 -33.29 13.28
C GLU A 67 -13.34 -32.58 13.69
N VAL A 68 -13.48 -31.54 14.52
CA VAL A 68 -12.35 -30.81 15.08
C VAL A 68 -11.81 -31.58 16.30
N PRO A 69 -10.52 -31.91 16.33
CA PRO A 69 -9.92 -32.54 17.49
C PRO A 69 -10.04 -31.66 18.76
N PRO A 70 -10.27 -32.25 19.94
CA PRO A 70 -10.43 -31.47 21.18
C PRO A 70 -9.26 -30.53 21.50
N TRP A 71 -8.03 -30.96 21.20
CA TRP A 71 -6.83 -30.16 21.39
C TRP A 71 -6.78 -28.96 20.43
N ALA A 72 -7.21 -29.13 19.17
CA ALA A 72 -7.26 -28.05 18.18
C ALA A 72 -8.29 -26.99 18.60
N ARG A 73 -9.45 -27.45 19.05
CA ARG A 73 -10.50 -26.59 19.60
C ARG A 73 -10.04 -25.82 20.84
N HIS A 74 -9.36 -26.51 21.77
CA HIS A 74 -8.83 -25.84 22.96
C HIS A 74 -7.83 -24.76 22.58
N TYR A 75 -6.92 -25.07 21.65
CA TYR A 75 -5.93 -24.11 21.15
C TYR A 75 -6.60 -22.90 20.48
N ALA A 76 -7.64 -23.11 19.66
CA ALA A 76 -8.38 -22.01 19.05
C ALA A 76 -9.01 -21.06 20.06
N ARG A 77 -9.60 -21.59 21.13
CA ARG A 77 -10.14 -20.77 22.22
C ARG A 77 -9.04 -20.01 22.97
N LEU A 78 -7.86 -20.61 23.13
CA LEU A 78 -6.71 -19.95 23.75
C LEU A 78 -6.21 -18.77 22.91
N ILE A 79 -6.14 -18.93 21.59
CA ILE A 79 -5.75 -17.85 20.67
C ILE A 79 -6.77 -16.71 20.67
N LEU A 80 -8.06 -17.02 20.63
CA LEU A 80 -9.12 -16.01 20.72
C LEU A 80 -9.04 -15.23 22.05
N ALA A 81 -8.86 -15.93 23.17
CA ALA A 81 -8.70 -15.28 24.47
C ALA A 81 -7.45 -14.38 24.54
N ARG A 82 -6.34 -14.76 23.86
CA ARG A 82 -5.14 -13.92 23.74
C ARG A 82 -5.38 -12.70 22.85
N ALA A 83 -6.16 -12.85 21.78
CA ALA A 83 -6.54 -11.76 20.88
C ALA A 83 -7.41 -10.73 21.62
N ASP A 84 -8.43 -11.19 22.35
CA ASP A 84 -9.31 -10.33 23.15
C ASP A 84 -8.54 -9.56 24.23
N GLY A 85 -7.48 -10.16 24.77
CA GLY A 85 -6.57 -9.52 25.73
C GLY A 85 -5.53 -8.58 25.13
N GLY A 86 -5.47 -8.43 23.80
CA GLY A 86 -4.47 -7.61 23.11
C GLY A 86 -3.03 -8.13 23.23
N ARG A 87 -2.86 -9.42 23.58
CA ARG A 87 -1.54 -10.06 23.77
C ARG A 87 -1.13 -10.97 22.62
N LEU A 88 -1.92 -10.99 21.55
CA LEU A 88 -1.62 -11.78 20.37
C LEU A 88 -0.75 -10.95 19.43
N ASP A 89 0.47 -11.42 19.19
CA ASP A 89 1.28 -10.96 18.06
C ASP A 89 1.13 -11.97 16.91
N PRO A 90 0.37 -11.64 15.85
CA PRO A 90 0.21 -12.54 14.69
C PRO A 90 1.51 -12.85 13.99
N ASN A 91 2.54 -12.00 14.11
CA ASN A 91 3.81 -12.16 13.41
C ASN A 91 4.87 -12.91 14.23
N ASP A 92 4.49 -13.48 15.38
CA ASP A 92 5.40 -14.26 16.21
C ASP A 92 5.90 -15.50 15.43
N VAL A 93 7.22 -15.68 15.41
CA VAL A 93 7.92 -16.81 14.76
C VAL A 93 7.41 -18.15 15.29
N ALA A 94 6.95 -18.20 16.54
CA ALA A 94 6.37 -19.41 17.13
C ALA A 94 5.15 -19.93 16.35
N TYR A 95 4.32 -19.03 15.82
CA TYR A 95 3.11 -19.40 15.06
C TYR A 95 3.44 -19.78 13.60
N HIS A 96 4.54 -19.26 13.07
CA HIS A 96 4.96 -19.46 11.67
C HIS A 96 6.00 -20.56 11.48
N ARG A 97 6.24 -21.41 12.49
CA ARG A 97 7.23 -22.52 12.44
C ARG A 97 7.05 -23.45 11.24
N TYR A 98 5.80 -23.72 10.85
CA TYR A 98 5.46 -24.63 9.75
C TYR A 98 5.11 -23.89 8.46
N ASP A 99 5.25 -22.56 8.44
CA ASP A 99 5.09 -21.79 7.22
C ASP A 99 6.44 -21.64 6.51
N HIS A 100 6.63 -22.46 5.48
CA HIS A 100 7.81 -22.42 4.62
C HIS A 100 7.87 -21.17 3.72
N ALA A 101 6.74 -20.46 3.56
CA ALA A 101 6.63 -19.23 2.77
C ALA A 101 6.71 -17.96 3.63
N TYR A 102 6.56 -18.06 4.95
CA TYR A 102 6.62 -16.90 5.85
C TYR A 102 8.03 -16.30 5.88
N ARG A 103 8.17 -15.11 5.30
CA ARG A 103 9.37 -14.28 5.41
C ARG A 103 8.94 -12.93 5.98
N THR A 104 9.40 -12.61 7.18
CA THR A 104 9.27 -11.28 7.81
C THR A 104 10.11 -10.19 7.12
N SER A 105 10.66 -10.48 5.93
CA SER A 105 11.37 -9.48 5.14
C SER A 105 10.35 -8.57 4.48
N VAL A 106 10.42 -7.27 4.79
CA VAL A 106 9.65 -6.21 4.11
C VAL A 106 9.48 -6.61 2.65
N PRO A 107 8.26 -6.95 2.21
CA PRO A 107 8.10 -7.56 0.90
C PRO A 107 8.63 -6.55 -0.09
N LYS A 108 9.60 -6.93 -0.92
CA LYS A 108 10.19 -6.05 -1.95
C LYS A 108 9.10 -5.31 -2.75
N GLY A 109 7.91 -5.91 -2.86
CA GLY A 109 6.69 -5.30 -3.39
C GLY A 109 6.30 -3.96 -2.76
N VAL A 110 6.43 -3.76 -1.45
CA VAL A 110 6.16 -2.46 -0.80
C VAL A 110 7.20 -1.41 -1.20
N GLN A 111 8.47 -1.81 -1.34
CA GLN A 111 9.51 -0.90 -1.84
C GLN A 111 9.24 -0.49 -3.28
N TYR A 112 8.87 -1.44 -4.15
CA TYR A 112 8.47 -1.15 -5.52
C TYR A 112 7.19 -0.29 -5.58
N PHE A 113 6.22 -0.54 -4.70
CA PHE A 113 4.99 0.25 -4.61
C PHE A 113 5.28 1.70 -4.21
N ILE A 114 6.07 1.91 -3.16
CA ILE A 114 6.51 3.25 -2.75
C ILE A 114 7.31 3.94 -3.87
N GLY A 115 8.19 3.20 -4.56
CA GLY A 115 8.92 3.70 -5.72
C GLY A 115 8.03 4.12 -6.88
N LEU A 116 7.00 3.32 -7.20
CA LEU A 116 6.06 3.65 -8.28
C LEU A 116 5.21 4.88 -7.94
N VAL A 117 4.72 4.96 -6.70
CA VAL A 117 3.94 6.09 -6.20
C VAL A 117 4.77 7.37 -6.21
N SER A 118 6.05 7.30 -5.82
CA SER A 118 6.93 8.47 -5.82
C SER A 118 7.26 8.95 -7.23
N ILE A 119 7.50 8.03 -8.19
CA ILE A 119 7.68 8.37 -9.60
C ILE A 119 6.42 9.02 -10.17
N LEU A 120 5.24 8.48 -9.89
CA LEU A 120 3.98 9.05 -10.36
C LEU A 120 3.76 10.46 -9.79
N ALA A 121 3.97 10.64 -8.48
CA ALA A 121 3.86 11.94 -7.83
C ALA A 121 4.87 12.94 -8.43
N PHE A 122 6.10 12.51 -8.67
CA PHE A 122 7.12 13.33 -9.31
C PHE A 122 6.71 13.76 -10.73
N CYS A 123 6.18 12.84 -11.54
CA CYS A 123 5.67 13.16 -12.88
C CYS A 123 4.55 14.21 -12.84
N LEU A 124 3.61 14.11 -11.89
CA LEU A 124 2.53 15.08 -11.72
C LEU A 124 3.06 16.45 -11.29
N ILE A 125 4.00 16.50 -10.36
CA ILE A 125 4.61 17.75 -9.91
C ILE A 125 5.41 18.39 -11.05
N ALA A 126 6.20 17.58 -11.76
CA ALA A 126 6.99 18.04 -12.91
C ALA A 126 6.09 18.59 -14.03
N SER A 127 4.94 17.98 -14.31
CA SER A 127 4.03 18.49 -15.34
C SER A 127 3.48 19.86 -14.99
N VAL A 128 3.15 20.11 -13.72
CA VAL A 128 2.68 21.43 -13.25
C VAL A 128 3.79 22.48 -13.36
N ILE A 129 5.02 22.13 -12.99
CA ILE A 129 6.17 23.05 -13.10
C ILE A 129 6.48 23.39 -14.57
N ILE A 130 6.47 22.39 -15.46
CA ILE A 130 6.69 22.58 -16.90
C ILE A 130 5.58 23.45 -17.50
N ALA A 131 4.33 23.26 -17.08
CA ALA A 131 3.22 24.09 -17.52
C ALA A 131 3.42 25.56 -17.11
N ASP A 132 3.84 25.83 -15.87
CA ASP A 132 4.14 27.21 -15.42
C ASP A 132 5.31 27.83 -16.19
N LEU A 133 6.38 27.07 -16.43
CA LEU A 133 7.53 27.51 -17.24
C LEU A 133 7.15 27.80 -18.70
N GLY A 134 6.27 26.97 -19.29
CA GLY A 134 5.77 27.14 -20.66
C GLY A 134 4.84 28.34 -20.80
N VAL A 135 3.99 28.61 -19.80
CA VAL A 135 3.12 29.79 -19.77
C VAL A 135 3.92 31.09 -19.58
N ARG A 136 5.08 31.03 -18.93
CA ARG A 136 6.02 32.17 -18.82
C ARG A 136 6.73 32.51 -20.13
N SER A 137 6.67 31.67 -21.15
CA SER A 137 7.02 32.09 -22.51
C SER A 137 5.84 32.90 -23.04
N PRO A 138 5.96 34.23 -23.24
CA PRO A 138 4.87 35.01 -23.80
C PRO A 138 4.72 34.60 -25.26
N MET A 139 3.97 33.52 -25.50
CA MET A 139 3.45 33.21 -26.81
C MET A 139 2.63 34.45 -27.17
N SER A 140 3.19 35.25 -28.07
CA SER A 140 2.66 36.56 -28.45
C SER A 140 1.18 36.41 -28.76
N ARG A 141 0.33 36.84 -27.83
CA ARG A 141 -1.13 36.92 -28.01
C ARG A 141 -1.49 38.16 -28.85
N LEU A 142 -0.59 38.57 -29.73
CA LEU A 142 -0.82 39.64 -30.67
C LEU A 142 -1.07 39.02 -32.05
N PRO A 143 -2.02 39.56 -32.83
CA PRO A 143 -2.17 39.23 -34.24
C PRO A 143 -0.81 39.34 -34.97
N PRO A 144 -0.58 38.59 -36.06
CA PRO A 144 0.71 38.44 -36.75
C PRO A 144 1.30 39.72 -37.37
N TYR A 145 0.74 40.89 -37.05
CA TYR A 145 1.15 42.20 -37.57
C TYR A 145 1.83 43.10 -36.51
N PHE A 146 1.92 42.68 -35.25
CA PHE A 146 2.57 43.47 -34.20
C PHE A 146 3.92 42.86 -33.80
N ASP A 147 4.98 43.27 -34.49
CA ASP A 147 6.36 42.99 -34.09
C ASP A 147 6.89 44.12 -33.20
N ARG A 148 7.56 43.75 -32.10
CA ARG A 148 8.10 44.72 -31.12
C ARG A 148 9.23 45.60 -31.67
N GLU A 149 9.74 45.31 -32.86
CA GLU A 149 10.80 46.07 -33.50
C GLU A 149 10.31 47.42 -34.08
N GLU A 150 9.00 47.59 -34.33
CA GLU A 150 8.47 48.85 -34.84
C GLU A 150 8.47 49.98 -33.80
N PHE A 151 8.38 49.64 -32.51
CA PHE A 151 8.42 50.62 -31.42
C PHE A 151 9.82 51.15 -31.12
N ARG A 152 10.86 50.62 -31.78
CA ARG A 152 12.25 51.06 -31.61
C ARG A 152 12.75 51.84 -32.84
N LYS A 153 11.98 52.82 -33.30
CA LYS A 153 12.53 53.89 -34.15
C LYS A 153 12.78 55.12 -33.30
N PRO A 154 14.05 55.56 -33.11
CA PRO A 154 14.32 56.85 -32.51
C PRO A 154 13.78 57.93 -33.45
N THR A 155 13.00 58.85 -32.89
CA THR A 155 12.45 60.02 -33.57
C THR A 155 13.60 60.81 -34.23
N PRO A 156 13.64 61.00 -35.56
CA PRO A 156 14.60 61.92 -36.15
C PRO A 156 14.23 63.36 -35.74
N SER A 157 15.21 64.03 -35.14
CA SER A 157 15.16 65.42 -34.73
C SER A 157 14.77 66.33 -35.89
N THR A 158 13.80 67.20 -35.65
CA THR A 158 13.48 68.36 -36.46
C THR A 158 14.70 69.28 -36.56
N THR A 159 15.36 69.31 -37.71
CA THR A 159 16.29 70.39 -38.07
C THR A 159 15.55 71.29 -39.06
N VAL A 160 15.02 72.41 -38.55
CA VAL A 160 14.57 73.53 -39.40
C VAL A 160 15.82 74.32 -39.76
N ASP A 161 16.11 74.34 -41.06
CA ASP A 161 17.15 75.15 -41.69
C ASP A 161 16.64 76.59 -41.81
N GLY A 162 17.36 77.53 -41.20
CA GLY A 162 17.00 78.95 -41.14
C GLY A 162 18.24 79.77 -40.80
N GLY A 163 18.84 80.36 -41.83
CA GLY A 163 20.13 81.02 -41.77
C GLY A 163 20.20 82.32 -40.96
N ALA A 164 21.46 82.74 -40.81
CA ALA A 164 21.95 84.06 -40.39
C ALA A 164 21.64 84.50 -38.95
N GLU A 165 22.65 84.50 -38.07
CA GLU A 165 23.44 85.70 -37.76
C GLU A 165 24.59 85.38 -36.79
N VAL A 166 25.71 86.07 -36.98
CA VAL A 166 26.97 85.96 -36.23
C VAL A 166 26.81 86.61 -34.85
N PRO A 167 27.18 85.96 -33.72
CA PRO A 167 27.32 86.68 -32.45
C PRO A 167 28.75 87.21 -32.28
N GLN A 168 28.90 88.53 -32.31
CA GLN A 168 30.08 89.24 -31.82
C GLN A 168 30.23 89.06 -30.29
N ALA A 169 31.49 89.01 -29.84
CA ALA A 169 31.90 88.97 -28.43
C ALA A 169 31.47 90.25 -27.65
N PRO A 170 31.49 90.21 -26.30
CA PRO A 170 32.73 90.57 -25.62
C PRO A 170 33.09 89.66 -24.43
N ARG A 171 34.41 89.48 -24.25
CA ARG A 171 35.03 88.96 -23.02
C ARG A 171 34.99 90.07 -21.96
N GLU A 172 34.34 89.81 -20.83
CA GLU A 172 34.59 90.55 -19.59
C GLU A 172 35.51 89.73 -18.69
N SER A 173 36.69 90.30 -18.45
CA SER A 173 37.60 89.93 -17.38
C SER A 173 38.20 91.22 -16.83
N ARG A 174 37.54 91.83 -15.83
CA ARG A 174 38.21 92.44 -14.68
C ARG A 174 37.20 92.79 -13.58
#